data_AF-A0A7S1DE29-F1
#
_entry.id   AF-A0A7S1DE29-F1
#
_cell.length_a   1.000
_cell.length_b   1.000
_cell.length_c   1.000
_cell.angle_alpha   90.00
_cell.angle_beta   90.00
_cell.angle_gamma   90.00
#
_symmetry.space_group_name_H-M   'P 1'
#
loop_
_entity.id
_entity.type
_entity.pdbx_description
1 polymer ?
#
loop_
_entity_poly.entity_id
_entity_poly.type
_entity_poly.pdbx_seq_one_letter_code
_entity_poly.pdbx_strand_id
1 'polypeptide(L)'
;VIVLVGLPARGKSFIGRKLQSFLTWTGHACKIFNVGRYRRQAYSQIVAKTRDSDTERAEVGACDASFFDDNNSETSALREHVAELALRDMIQWLDQEDADDSSV
;
A
#
# COMPACT_ATOMS: atom_id res chain seq x y z
N VAL A 1 2.59 16.20 1.40
CA VAL A 1 2.17 14.81 1.72
C VAL A 1 0.83 14.81 2.43
N ILE A 2 -0.11 13.93 2.05
CA ILE A 2 -1.43 13.81 2.70
C ILE A 2 -1.57 12.39 3.26
N VAL A 3 -1.78 12.26 4.57
CA VAL A 3 -1.92 10.97 5.26
C VAL A 3 -3.38 10.73 5.66
N LEU A 4 -3.96 9.62 5.21
CA LEU A 4 -5.34 9.24 5.54
C LEU A 4 -5.35 8.29 6.73
N VAL A 5 -6.05 8.68 7.80
CA VAL A 5 -6.16 7.91 9.05
C VAL A 5 -7.57 7.41 9.31
N GLY A 6 -7.70 6.32 10.08
CA GLY A 6 -8.99 5.83 10.57
C GLY A 6 -9.22 4.33 10.36
N LEU A 7 -10.20 3.79 11.09
CA LEU A 7 -10.59 2.38 11.12
C LEU A 7 -10.88 1.79 9.73
N PRO A 8 -10.77 0.46 9.53
CA PRO A 8 -11.15 -0.19 8.27
C PRO A 8 -12.57 0.18 7.81
N ALA A 9 -12.80 0.12 6.50
CA ALA A 9 -14.08 0.46 5.83
C ALA A 9 -14.58 1.92 5.95
N ARG A 10 -13.80 2.85 6.52
CA ARG A 10 -14.18 4.28 6.65
C ARG A 10 -13.94 5.17 5.41
N GLY A 11 -14.08 4.63 4.19
CA GLY A 11 -14.02 5.45 2.97
C GLY A 11 -12.66 6.09 2.62
N LYS A 12 -11.59 5.85 3.38
CA LYS A 12 -10.24 6.42 3.13
C LYS A 12 -9.77 6.26 1.68
N SER A 13 -9.81 5.04 1.14
CA SER A 13 -9.41 4.78 -0.25
C SER A 13 -10.32 5.46 -1.28
N PHE A 14 -11.58 5.72 -0.93
CA PHE A 14 -12.51 6.47 -1.79
C PHE A 14 -12.15 7.95 -1.80
N ILE A 15 -11.96 8.55 -0.62
CA ILE A 15 -11.53 9.95 -0.47
C ILE A 15 -10.18 10.19 -1.16
N GLY A 16 -9.20 9.30 -0.95
CA GLY A 16 -7.88 9.41 -1.58
C GLY A 16 -7.94 9.44 -3.10
N ARG A 17 -8.75 8.57 -3.72
CA ARG A 17 -8.96 8.57 -5.19
C ARG A 17 -9.63 9.84 -5.69
N LYS A 18 -10.67 10.29 -5.00
CA LYS A 18 -11.38 11.52 -5.37
C LYS A 18 -10.46 12.75 -5.27
N LEU A 19 -9.63 12.80 -4.23
CA LEU A 19 -8.64 13.84 -4.03
C LEU A 19 -7.56 13.81 -5.12
N GLN A 20 -7.04 12.64 -5.46
CA GLN A 20 -6.09 12.49 -6.57
C GLN A 20 -6.68 12.99 -7.88
N SER A 21 -7.88 12.54 -8.25
CA SER A 21 -8.54 12.98 -9.48
C SER A 21 -8.76 14.49 -9.52
N PHE A 22 -9.15 15.09 -8.40
CA PHE A 22 -9.32 16.54 -8.31
C PHE A 22 -8.00 17.30 -8.47
N LEU A 23 -6.95 16.89 -7.75
CA LEU A 23 -5.64 17.55 -7.80
C LEU A 23 -5.01 17.45 -9.19
N THR A 24 -5.07 16.26 -9.80
CA THR A 24 -4.59 16.04 -11.17
C THR A 24 -5.38 16.87 -12.17
N TRP A 25 -6.70 16.99 -12.00
CA TRP A 25 -7.53 17.85 -12.86
C TRP A 25 -7.17 19.33 -12.73
N THR A 26 -6.83 19.80 -11.53
CA THR A 26 -6.37 21.19 -11.30
C THR A 26 -4.94 21.47 -11.76
N GLY A 27 -4.22 20.47 -12.28
CA GLY A 27 -2.84 20.63 -12.78
C GLY A 27 -1.75 20.30 -11.76
N HIS A 28 -2.09 19.71 -10.61
CA HIS A 28 -1.10 19.24 -9.64
C HIS A 28 -0.81 17.75 -9.85
N ALA A 29 0.47 17.40 -9.99
CA ALA A 29 0.89 16.01 -9.99
C ALA A 29 0.55 15.36 -8.63
N CYS A 30 -0.14 14.21 -8.68
CA CYS A 30 -0.60 13.54 -7.46
C CYS A 30 -0.64 12.03 -7.66
N LYS A 31 -0.10 11.31 -6.68
CA LYS A 31 -0.01 9.85 -6.67
C LYS A 31 -0.48 9.26 -5.34
N ILE A 32 -1.21 8.16 -5.41
CA ILE A 32 -1.68 7.42 -4.22
C ILE A 32 -0.73 6.27 -3.91
N PHE A 33 -0.22 6.26 -2.69
CA PHE A 33 0.56 5.16 -2.12
C PHE A 33 -0.33 4.38 -1.14
N ASN A 34 -0.88 3.25 -1.61
CA ASN A 34 -1.82 2.44 -0.82
C ASN A 34 -1.11 1.25 -0.15
N VAL A 35 -0.83 1.35 1.14
CA VAL A 35 -0.16 0.30 1.96
C VAL A 35 -0.85 -1.06 1.83
N GLY A 36 -2.18 -1.10 1.68
CA GLY A 36 -2.92 -2.36 1.48
C GLY A 36 -2.60 -3.07 0.16
N ARG A 37 -2.17 -2.35 -0.89
CA ARG A 37 -1.67 -2.95 -2.13
C ARG A 37 -0.32 -3.63 -1.90
N TYR A 38 0.63 -2.94 -1.26
CA TYR A 38 1.92 -3.49 -0.89
C TYR A 38 1.76 -4.74 0.01
N ARG A 39 0.85 -4.68 0.98
CA ARG A 39 0.54 -5.81 1.86
C ARG A 39 0.10 -7.05 1.09
N ARG A 40 -0.86 -6.90 0.16
CA ARG A 40 -1.37 -8.02 -0.63
C ARG A 40 -0.29 -8.62 -1.53
N GLN A 41 0.59 -7.80 -2.08
CA GLN A 41 1.72 -8.26 -2.88
C GLN A 41 2.73 -9.04 -2.01
N ALA A 42 3.17 -8.48 -0.88
CA ALA A 42 4.06 -9.16 0.05
C ALA A 42 3.47 -10.49 0.55
N TYR A 43 2.19 -10.48 0.94
CA TYR A 43 1.50 -11.68 1.41
C TYR A 43 1.36 -12.75 0.31
N SER A 44 1.03 -12.34 -0.93
CA SER A 44 0.96 -13.28 -2.06
C SER A 44 2.29 -13.96 -2.35
N GLN A 45 3.42 -13.26 -2.19
CA GLN A 45 4.76 -13.82 -2.37
C GLN A 45 5.12 -14.81 -1.26
N ILE A 46 4.72 -14.54 -0.01
CA ILE A 46 4.90 -15.47 1.11
C ILE A 46 4.08 -16.74 0.87
N VAL A 47 2.78 -16.58 0.61
CA VAL A 47 1.87 -17.72 0.37
C VAL A 47 2.30 -18.55 -0.84
N ALA A 48 2.83 -17.92 -1.90
CA ALA A 48 3.35 -18.63 -3.06
C ALA A 48 4.61 -19.46 -2.75
N LYS A 49 5.43 -19.07 -1.77
CA LYS A 49 6.63 -19.81 -1.35
C LYS A 49 6.30 -21.00 -0.45
N THR A 50 5.20 -20.92 0.31
CA THR A 50 4.83 -21.94 1.30
C THR A 50 3.92 -23.04 0.73
N ARG A 51 3.40 -22.89 -0.49
CA ARG A 51 2.47 -23.84 -1.10
C ARG A 51 3.17 -24.83 -2.02
N ASP A 52 3.41 -26.04 -1.52
CA ASP A 52 3.44 -27.24 -2.34
C ASP A 52 2.02 -27.56 -2.84
N SER A 53 1.93 -27.78 -4.15
CA SER A 53 0.85 -28.17 -5.08
C SER A 53 -0.64 -28.28 -4.73
N ASP A 54 -1.12 -28.55 -3.50
CA ASP A 54 -2.43 -29.24 -3.37
C ASP A 54 -3.55 -28.56 -2.55
N THR A 55 -3.41 -27.30 -2.10
CA THR A 55 -4.54 -26.63 -1.40
C THR A 55 -5.22 -25.56 -2.24
N GLU A 56 -6.38 -25.96 -2.78
CA GLU A 56 -7.35 -25.16 -3.53
C GLU A 56 -7.74 -23.85 -2.82
N ARG A 57 -7.79 -22.76 -3.62
CA ARG A 57 -8.70 -21.61 -3.47
C ARG A 57 -8.60 -20.74 -2.19
N ALA A 58 -7.40 -20.47 -1.64
CA ALA A 58 -7.28 -19.17 -0.95
C ALA A 58 -7.24 -18.07 -2.02
N GLU A 59 -8.26 -17.22 -2.04
CA GLU A 59 -8.34 -16.07 -2.93
C GLU A 59 -7.05 -15.26 -2.85
N VAL A 60 -6.41 -15.05 -4.00
CA VAL A 60 -5.15 -14.31 -4.14
C VAL A 60 -5.34 -12.91 -3.54
N GLY A 61 -4.82 -12.72 -2.32
CA GLY A 61 -4.84 -11.42 -1.61
C GLY A 61 -5.82 -11.30 -0.44
N ALA A 62 -6.53 -12.37 -0.04
CA ALA A 62 -7.25 -12.41 1.23
C ALA A 62 -6.28 -12.71 2.38
N CYS A 63 -6.01 -11.70 3.22
CA CYS A 63 -5.35 -11.90 4.51
C CYS A 63 -6.42 -12.34 5.52
N ASP A 64 -6.14 -13.39 6.29
CA ASP A 64 -7.04 -13.83 7.36
C ASP A 64 -7.14 -12.78 8.48
N ALA A 65 -8.19 -12.82 9.30
CA ALA A 65 -8.38 -11.90 10.42
C ALA A 65 -7.20 -11.98 11.41
N SER A 66 -6.66 -13.19 11.61
CA SER A 66 -5.46 -13.45 12.41
C SER A 66 -4.22 -12.64 11.97
N PHE A 67 -4.20 -12.18 10.72
CA PHE A 67 -3.14 -11.31 10.21
C PHE A 67 -3.09 -9.95 10.90
N PHE A 68 -4.23 -9.43 11.38
CA PHE A 68 -4.33 -8.12 12.02
C PHE A 68 -4.32 -8.20 13.55
N ASP A 69 -4.17 -9.38 14.13
CA ASP A 69 -4.06 -9.54 15.57
C ASP A 69 -2.75 -8.92 16.08
N ASP A 70 -2.84 -8.20 17.19
CA ASP A 70 -1.69 -7.54 17.82
C ASP A 70 -0.77 -8.52 18.54
N ASN A 71 -1.26 -9.71 18.86
CA ASN A 71 -0.50 -10.77 19.51
C ASN A 71 0.52 -11.45 18.59
N ASN A 72 0.42 -11.23 17.27
CA ASN A 72 1.33 -11.82 16.30
C ASN A 72 2.43 -10.80 15.93
N SER A 73 3.60 -10.97 16.55
CA SER A 73 4.76 -10.09 16.30
C SER A 73 5.28 -10.19 14.88
N GLU A 74 5.16 -11.35 14.23
CA GLU A 74 5.62 -11.57 12.85
C GLU A 74 4.76 -10.80 11.85
N THR A 75 3.43 -10.85 11.98
CA THR A 75 2.54 -10.10 11.10
C THR A 75 2.61 -8.60 11.37
N SER A 76 2.83 -8.19 12.63
CA SER A 76 3.08 -6.79 12.96
C SER A 76 4.34 -6.25 12.30
N ALA A 77 5.45 -7.00 12.37
CA ALA A 77 6.70 -6.65 11.70
C ALA A 77 6.53 -6.59 10.16
N LEU A 78 5.75 -7.51 9.57
CA LEU A 78 5.45 -7.46 8.14
C LEU A 78 4.61 -6.21 7.78
N ARG A 79 3.61 -5.85 8.61
CA ARG A 79 2.81 -4.63 8.41
C ARG A 79 3.69 -3.38 8.42
N GLU A 80 4.65 -3.34 9.34
CA GLU A 80 5.60 -2.23 9.46
C GLU A 80 6.55 -2.16 8.25
N HIS A 81 7.13 -3.29 7.85
CA HIS A 81 7.98 -3.36 6.66
C HIS A 81 7.25 -2.93 5.38
N VAL A 82 6.00 -3.36 5.22
CA VAL A 82 5.14 -2.97 4.08
C VAL A 82 4.84 -1.47 4.09
N ALA A 83 4.66 -0.86 5.27
CA ALA A 83 4.48 0.58 5.39
C ALA A 83 5.77 1.34 5.04
N GLU A 84 6.93 0.82 5.44
CA GLU A 84 8.23 1.36 5.08
C GLU A 84 8.47 1.35 3.57
N LEU A 85 8.15 0.26 2.88
CA LEU A 85 8.26 0.17 1.42
C LEU A 85 7.38 1.21 0.71
N ALA A 86 6.14 1.37 1.16
CA ALA A 86 5.24 2.39 0.60
C ALA A 86 5.77 3.82 0.84
N LEU A 87 6.43 4.07 1.98
CA LEU A 87 7.04 5.35 2.30
C LEU A 87 8.28 5.63 1.43
N ARG A 88 9.14 4.63 1.22
CA ARG A 88 10.33 4.73 0.35
C ARG A 88 9.93 5.05 -1.09
N ASP A 89 8.94 4.35 -1.63
CA ASP A 89 8.40 4.63 -2.97
C ASP A 89 7.80 6.03 -3.09
N MET A 90 7.19 6.54 -2.02
CA MET A 90 6.65 7.91 -1.97
C MET A 90 7.77 8.95 -2.00
N ILE A 91 8.80 8.78 -1.17
CA ILE A 91 9.95 9.69 -1.13
C ILE A 91 10.65 9.70 -2.49
N GLN A 92 10.93 8.52 -3.05
CA GLN A 92 11.54 8.41 -4.37
C GLN A 92 10.73 9.12 -5.46
N TRP A 93 9.40 9.02 -5.41
CA TRP A 93 8.54 9.71 -6.38
C TRP A 93 8.56 11.23 -6.20
N LEU A 94 8.62 11.73 -4.96
CA LEU A 94 8.73 13.17 -4.69
C LEU A 94 10.08 13.73 -5.16
N ASP A 95 11.18 13.01 -4.89
CA ASP A 95 12.53 13.44 -5.28
C ASP A 95 12.74 13.43 -6.81
N GLN A 96 11.95 12.64 -7.55
CA GLN A 96 11.99 12.60 -9.01
C GLN A 96 11.35 13.83 -9.65
N GLU A 97 10.35 14.46 -9.01
CA GLU A 97 9.67 15.64 -9.56
C GLU A 97 10.59 16.88 -9.57
N ASP A 98 11.48 17.02 -8.59
CA ASP A 98 12.46 18.12 -8.55
C ASP A 98 13.49 18.04 -9.68
N ALA A 99 13.75 16.84 -10.22
CA ALA A 99 14.75 16.63 -11.26
C ALA A 99 14.26 17.10 -12.65
N ASP A 100 12.99 16.85 -12.99
CA ASP A 100 12.44 17.20 -14.31
C ASP A 100 12.20 18.71 -14.46
N ASP A 101 11.82 19.43 -13.38
CA ASP A 101 11.57 20.89 -13.41
C ASP A 101 12.86 21.73 -13.44
N SER A 102 14.01 21.13 -13.09
CA SER A 102 15.33 21.77 -13.14
C SER A 102 16.03 21.68 -14.51
N SER A 103 15.42 20.98 -15.46
CA SER A 103 15.98 20.70 -16.79
C SER A 103 15.38 21.53 -17.94
N VAL A 104 14.56 22.54 -17.62
CA VAL A 104 13.89 23.45 -18.58
C VAL A 104 14.48 24.86 -18.51
#